data_AF-A0A968NYZ6-F1
#
_entry.id   AF-A0A968NYZ6-F1
#
_cell.length_a   1.000
_cell.length_b   1.000
_cell.length_c   1.000
_cell.angle_alpha   90.00
_cell.angle_beta   90.00
_cell.angle_gamma   90.00
#
_symmetry.space_group_name_H-M   'P 1'
#
loop_
_entity.id
_entity.type
_entity.pdbx_description
1 polymer ?
#
loop_
_entity_poly.entity_id
_entity_poly.type
_entity_poly.pdbx_seq_one_letter_code
_entity_poly.pdbx_strand_id
1 'polypeptide(L)'
;RTIDNRNWFARMQRVSRLERWLVDIPISVYLAWICVATIVNVASALDSSGWNGGGFSPTVWAIVMLTLGAILAANAALQQQDTAFAVVFVWAYVAIAVRHVDQRSVAIVAGLLAIGLLGLALRNTRTGRRQLGSRR
;
A
#
# COMPACT_ATOMS: atom_id res chain seq x y z
N ARG A 1 9.45 -54.31 -16.83
CA ARG A 1 9.85 -52.87 -16.86
C ARG A 1 8.87 -52.11 -15.99
N THR A 2 9.19 -51.86 -14.74
CA THR A 2 8.38 -51.08 -13.79
C THR A 2 8.92 -49.66 -13.78
N ILE A 3 8.10 -48.68 -14.16
CA ILE A 3 8.45 -47.25 -14.12
C ILE A 3 8.35 -46.82 -12.66
N ASP A 4 9.49 -46.56 -12.01
CA ASP A 4 9.54 -46.06 -10.64
C ASP A 4 9.16 -44.57 -10.61
N ASN A 5 7.90 -44.30 -10.28
CA ASN A 5 7.31 -42.96 -10.14
C ASN A 5 7.54 -42.37 -8.73
N ARG A 6 8.76 -42.39 -8.18
CA ARG A 6 9.03 -41.87 -6.82
C ARG A 6 9.77 -40.54 -6.76
N ASN A 7 10.15 -40.00 -7.91
CA ASN A 7 11.10 -38.90 -8.05
C ASN A 7 10.53 -37.64 -8.75
N TRP A 8 9.23 -37.60 -9.06
CA TRP A 8 8.61 -36.41 -9.66
C TRP A 8 8.38 -35.26 -8.66
N PHE A 9 8.19 -35.56 -7.38
CA PHE A 9 8.06 -34.52 -6.34
C PHE A 9 9.37 -33.80 -6.00
N ALA A 10 10.52 -34.36 -6.36
CA ALA A 10 11.82 -33.85 -5.93
C ALA A 10 12.28 -32.57 -6.67
N ARG A 11 11.54 -32.12 -7.70
CA ARG A 11 11.82 -30.90 -8.46
C ARG A 11 10.86 -29.76 -8.14
N MET A 12 10.61 -29.50 -6.85
CA MET A 12 10.23 -28.13 -6.46
C MET A 12 11.51 -27.30 -6.53
N GLN A 13 11.81 -26.78 -7.73
CA GLN A 13 12.91 -25.84 -7.91
C GLN A 13 12.72 -24.72 -6.89
N ARG A 14 13.71 -24.52 -6.03
CA ARG A 14 13.75 -23.35 -5.15
C ARG A 14 13.84 -22.14 -6.07
N VAL A 15 12.69 -21.54 -6.36
CA VAL A 15 12.58 -20.31 -7.14
C VAL A 15 13.54 -19.31 -6.51
N SER A 16 14.39 -18.70 -7.34
CA SER A 16 15.40 -17.78 -6.81
C SER A 16 14.69 -16.68 -6.03
N ARG A 17 15.23 -16.28 -4.87
CA ARG A 17 14.63 -15.18 -4.09
C ARG A 17 14.47 -13.93 -4.96
N LEU A 18 15.36 -13.73 -5.93
CA LEU A 18 15.29 -12.64 -6.88
C LEU A 18 14.07 -12.77 -7.83
N GLU A 19 13.81 -13.97 -8.36
CA GLU A 19 12.66 -14.25 -9.22
C GLU A 19 11.34 -13.97 -8.52
N ARG A 20 11.23 -14.37 -7.24
CA ARG A 20 10.04 -14.11 -6.45
C ARG A 20 9.84 -12.61 -6.19
N TRP A 21 10.91 -11.89 -5.86
CA TRP A 21 10.87 -10.44 -5.63
C TRP A 21 10.51 -9.65 -6.89
N LEU A 22 10.98 -10.09 -8.07
CA LEU A 22 10.68 -9.46 -9.35
C LEU A 22 9.21 -9.60 -9.77
N VAL A 23 8.49 -10.58 -9.22
CA VAL A 23 7.05 -10.78 -9.51
C VAL A 23 6.18 -10.15 -8.43
N ASP A 24 6.55 -10.28 -7.16
CA ASP A 24 5.76 -9.77 -6.05
C ASP A 24 5.71 -8.23 -6.08
N ILE A 25 6.84 -7.53 -6.30
CA ILE A 25 6.87 -6.06 -6.28
C ILE A 25 5.95 -5.43 -7.35
N PRO A 26 6.03 -5.79 -8.65
CA PRO A 26 5.20 -5.16 -9.66
C PRO A 26 3.70 -5.39 -9.45
N ILE A 27 3.32 -6.59 -9.01
CA ILE A 27 1.93 -6.92 -8.70
C ILE A 27 1.43 -6.05 -7.54
N SER A 28 2.22 -5.94 -6.48
CA SER A 28 1.89 -5.12 -5.31
C SER A 28 1.76 -3.64 -5.65
N VAL A 29 2.67 -3.10 -6.47
CA VAL A 29 2.61 -1.72 -6.94
C VAL A 29 1.36 -1.48 -7.80
N TYR A 30 1.04 -2.42 -8.69
CA TYR A 30 -0.15 -2.34 -9.52
C TYR A 30 -1.44 -2.36 -8.69
N LEU A 31 -1.53 -3.27 -7.72
CA LEU A 31 -2.67 -3.35 -6.80
C LEU A 31 -2.81 -2.08 -5.96
N ALA A 32 -1.69 -1.54 -5.44
CA ALA A 32 -1.69 -0.28 -4.71
C ALA A 32 -2.25 0.86 -5.55
N TRP A 33 -1.83 0.96 -6.81
CA TRP A 33 -2.34 1.98 -7.72
C TRP A 33 -3.82 1.80 -8.05
N ILE A 34 -4.30 0.58 -8.25
CA ILE A 34 -5.73 0.33 -8.42
C ILE A 34 -6.52 0.84 -7.20
N CYS A 35 -6.05 0.55 -5.98
CA CYS A 35 -6.69 1.05 -4.76
C CYS A 35 -6.69 2.58 -4.66
N VAL A 36 -5.59 3.24 -5.03
CA VAL A 36 -5.55 4.72 -5.04
C VAL A 36 -6.51 5.28 -6.08
N ALA A 37 -6.51 4.73 -7.29
CA ALA A 37 -7.39 5.16 -8.37
C ALA A 37 -8.86 4.96 -8.03
N THR A 38 -9.25 3.85 -7.38
CA THR A 38 -10.64 3.65 -6.95
C THR A 38 -11.07 4.67 -5.92
N ILE A 39 -10.23 4.99 -4.93
CA ILE A 39 -10.55 6.02 -3.92
C ILE A 39 -10.73 7.39 -4.60
N VAL A 40 -9.81 7.79 -5.48
CA VAL A 40 -9.87 9.07 -6.19
C VAL A 40 -11.08 9.14 -7.14
N ASN A 41 -11.38 8.05 -7.84
CA ASN A 41 -12.52 7.98 -8.74
C ASN A 41 -13.84 8.04 -7.98
N VAL A 42 -13.96 7.35 -6.83
CA VAL A 42 -15.15 7.46 -5.97
C VAL A 42 -15.30 8.89 -5.44
N ALA A 43 -14.21 9.52 -4.99
CA ALA A 43 -14.23 10.91 -4.55
C ALA A 43 -14.68 11.87 -5.68
N SER A 44 -14.15 11.68 -6.89
CA SER A 44 -14.50 12.49 -8.06
C SER A 44 -15.94 12.25 -8.53
N ALA A 45 -16.43 11.00 -8.47
CA ALA A 45 -17.80 10.65 -8.82
C ALA A 45 -18.80 11.33 -7.88
N LEU A 46 -18.53 11.30 -6.57
CA LEU A 46 -19.30 12.00 -5.56
C LEU A 46 -19.33 13.51 -5.81
N ASP A 47 -18.18 14.13 -6.05
CA ASP A 47 -18.08 15.56 -6.34
C ASP A 47 -18.87 15.93 -7.60
N SER A 48 -18.73 15.14 -8.67
CA SER A 48 -19.43 15.36 -9.94
C SER A 48 -20.96 15.18 -9.85
N SER A 49 -21.46 14.42 -8.88
CA SER A 49 -22.89 14.22 -8.65
C SER A 49 -23.58 15.44 -7.98
N GLY A 50 -22.83 16.52 -7.73
CA GLY A 50 -23.32 17.70 -7.02
C GLY A 50 -23.49 17.46 -5.52
N TRP A 51 -22.92 16.36 -5.00
CA TRP A 51 -23.00 16.05 -3.59
C TRP A 51 -22.08 16.97 -2.80
N ASN A 52 -22.67 17.93 -2.08
CA ASN A 52 -21.93 18.86 -1.22
C ASN A 52 -21.52 18.21 0.12
N GLY A 53 -21.07 16.96 0.04
CA GLY A 53 -20.57 16.21 1.19
C GLY A 53 -21.60 15.87 2.27
N GLY A 54 -22.89 15.81 1.93
CA GLY A 54 -23.96 15.54 2.91
C GLY A 54 -24.12 16.64 3.97
N GLY A 55 -23.69 17.87 3.65
CA GLY A 55 -23.70 19.02 4.57
C GLY A 55 -22.34 19.31 5.22
N PHE A 56 -21.30 18.51 4.94
CA PHE A 56 -19.94 18.75 5.40
C PHE A 56 -19.08 19.48 4.36
N SER A 57 -18.14 20.31 4.82
CA SER A 57 -17.23 21.03 3.91
C SER A 57 -16.35 20.06 3.09
N PRO A 58 -15.91 20.46 1.88
CA PRO A 58 -15.00 19.65 1.05
C PRO A 58 -13.74 19.20 1.78
N THR A 59 -13.23 20.02 2.69
CA THR A 59 -12.08 19.73 3.56
C THR A 59 -12.31 18.48 4.43
N VAL A 60 -13.49 18.35 5.03
CA VAL A 60 -13.83 17.21 5.89
C VAL A 60 -13.88 15.93 5.07
N TRP A 61 -14.44 16.00 3.86
CA TRP A 61 -14.47 14.86 2.95
C TRP A 61 -13.10 14.42 2.48
N ALA A 62 -12.21 15.36 2.15
CA ALA A 62 -10.83 15.06 1.82
C ALA A 62 -10.13 14.32 2.98
N ILE A 63 -10.35 14.76 4.23
CA ILE A 63 -9.80 14.11 5.41
C ILE A 63 -10.36 12.69 5.59
N VAL A 64 -11.66 12.47 5.35
CA VAL A 64 -12.28 11.14 5.41
C VAL A 64 -11.65 10.20 4.38
N MET A 65 -11.52 10.64 3.13
CA MET A 65 -10.91 9.83 2.06
C MET A 65 -9.44 9.50 2.35
N LEU A 66 -8.68 10.48 2.87
CA LEU A 66 -7.30 10.26 3.33
C LEU A 66 -7.25 9.23 4.46
N THR A 67 -8.17 9.31 5.41
CA THR A 67 -8.21 8.35 6.54
C THR A 67 -8.52 6.93 6.05
N LEU A 68 -9.48 6.78 5.13
CA LEU A 68 -9.83 5.48 4.55
C LEU A 68 -8.65 4.87 3.78
N GLY A 69 -7.95 5.66 2.96
CA GLY A 69 -6.75 5.21 2.28
C GLY A 69 -5.65 4.78 3.25
N ALA A 70 -5.52 5.47 4.38
CA ALA A 70 -4.43 5.24 5.33
C ALA A 70 -4.67 3.94 6.08
N ILE A 71 -5.92 3.64 6.42
CA ILE A 71 -6.33 2.35 6.98
C ILE A 71 -6.00 1.23 6.01
N LEU A 72 -6.31 1.39 4.72
CA LEU A 72 -6.02 0.38 3.70
C LEU A 72 -4.51 0.12 3.58
N ALA A 73 -3.72 1.20 3.50
CA ALA A 73 -2.26 1.13 3.44
C ALA A 73 -1.64 0.51 4.70
N ALA A 74 -2.13 0.89 5.89
CA ALA A 74 -1.67 0.34 7.14
C ALA A 74 -2.00 -1.16 7.24
N ASN A 75 -3.18 -1.56 6.79
CA ASN A 75 -3.60 -2.97 6.80
C ASN A 75 -2.74 -3.81 5.85
N ALA A 76 -2.49 -3.32 4.63
CA ALA A 76 -1.59 -3.97 3.68
C ALA A 76 -0.16 -4.07 4.23
N ALA A 77 0.36 -2.99 4.83
CA ALA A 77 1.68 -2.97 5.44
C ALA A 77 1.77 -4.01 6.58
N LEU A 78 0.78 -4.07 7.47
CA LEU A 78 0.76 -4.95 8.64
C LEU A 78 0.55 -6.43 8.29
N GLN A 79 -0.42 -6.76 7.44
CA GLN A 79 -0.78 -8.16 7.16
C GLN A 79 0.15 -8.81 6.14
N GLN A 80 0.54 -8.08 5.08
CA GLN A 80 1.29 -8.67 3.97
C GLN A 80 2.81 -8.38 4.07
N GLN A 81 3.24 -7.57 5.05
CA GLN A 81 4.61 -7.04 5.14
C GLN A 81 5.10 -6.38 3.84
N ASP A 82 4.13 -5.94 3.03
CA ASP A 82 4.39 -5.43 1.70
C ASP A 82 4.84 -3.98 1.76
N THR A 83 6.16 -3.83 1.73
CA THR A 83 6.79 -2.51 1.83
C THR A 83 6.58 -1.72 0.53
N ALA A 84 6.49 -2.40 -0.62
CA ALA A 84 6.30 -1.73 -1.90
C ALA A 84 4.92 -1.07 -1.96
N PHE A 85 3.88 -1.76 -1.49
CA PHE A 85 2.53 -1.21 -1.36
C PHE A 85 2.51 0.06 -0.49
N ALA A 86 3.16 0.02 0.67
CA ALA A 86 3.21 1.17 1.58
C ALA A 86 3.95 2.39 0.98
N VAL A 87 5.05 2.17 0.25
CA VAL A 87 5.80 3.28 -0.40
C VAL A 87 4.95 3.98 -1.46
N VAL A 88 4.14 3.25 -2.23
CA VAL A 88 3.23 3.85 -3.22
C VAL A 88 2.21 4.76 -2.54
N PHE A 89 1.63 4.33 -1.41
CA PHE A 89 0.71 5.16 -0.64
C PHE A 89 1.38 6.40 -0.03
N VAL A 90 2.59 6.26 0.50
CA VAL A 90 3.38 7.41 1.00
C VAL A 90 3.59 8.43 -0.12
N TRP A 91 4.01 7.97 -1.30
CA TRP A 91 4.21 8.84 -2.46
C TRP A 91 2.91 9.54 -2.90
N ALA A 92 1.79 8.80 -2.94
CA ALA A 92 0.48 9.38 -3.27
C ALA A 92 0.07 10.46 -2.27
N TYR A 93 0.32 10.26 -0.97
CA TYR A 93 -0.03 11.25 0.06
C TYR A 93 0.85 12.49 0.02
N VAL A 94 2.13 12.34 -0.32
CA VAL A 94 3.01 13.48 -0.59
C VAL A 94 2.47 14.30 -1.78
N ALA A 95 2.07 13.64 -2.87
CA ALA A 95 1.48 14.33 -4.02
C ALA A 95 0.18 15.07 -3.67
N ILE A 96 -0.69 14.46 -2.86
CA ILE A 96 -1.92 15.10 -2.38
C ILE A 96 -1.61 16.32 -1.50
N ALA A 97 -0.63 16.19 -0.58
CA ALA A 97 -0.21 17.29 0.29
C ALA A 97 0.34 18.47 -0.51
N VAL A 98 1.15 18.21 -1.54
CA VAL A 98 1.70 19.24 -2.44
C VAL A 98 0.59 19.90 -3.26
N ARG A 99 -0.43 19.16 -3.68
CA ARG A 99 -1.54 19.72 -4.47
C ARG A 99 -2.53 20.56 -3.65
N HIS A 100 -2.65 20.29 -2.35
CA HIS A 100 -3.59 20.96 -1.45
C HIS A 100 -2.90 21.90 -0.46
N VAL A 101 -1.76 22.49 -0.84
CA VAL A 101 -1.00 23.43 0.02
C VAL A 101 -1.82 24.64 0.46
N ASP A 102 -2.77 25.08 -0.36
CA ASP A 102 -3.69 26.18 -0.03
C ASP A 102 -4.69 25.80 1.08
N GLN A 103 -4.99 24.51 1.21
CA GLN A 103 -5.84 23.94 2.28
C GLN A 103 -4.95 23.29 3.35
N ARG A 104 -4.37 24.12 4.23
CA ARG A 104 -3.40 23.70 5.26
C ARG A 104 -3.83 22.47 6.05
N SER A 105 -5.11 22.35 6.42
CA SER A 105 -5.62 21.21 7.17
C SER A 105 -5.46 19.88 6.41
N VAL A 106 -5.80 19.85 5.12
CA VAL A 106 -5.67 18.66 4.27
C VAL A 106 -4.21 18.30 4.08
N ALA A 107 -3.36 19.30 3.79
CA ALA A 107 -1.93 19.10 3.60
C ALA A 107 -1.24 18.53 4.84
N ILE A 108 -1.55 19.06 6.03
CA ILE A 108 -0.98 18.58 7.30
C ILE A 108 -1.41 17.13 7.56
N VAL A 109 -2.71 16.82 7.41
CA VAL A 109 -3.22 15.46 7.64
C VAL A 109 -2.58 14.47 6.68
N ALA A 110 -2.52 14.80 5.38
CA ALA A 110 -1.86 13.96 4.38
C ALA A 110 -0.37 13.73 4.71
N GLY A 111 0.35 14.78 5.13
CA GLY A 111 1.74 14.68 5.54
C GLY A 111 1.96 13.80 6.78
N LEU A 112 1.13 13.96 7.81
CA LEU A 112 1.21 13.13 9.02
C LEU A 112 0.94 11.65 8.72
N LEU A 113 -0.07 11.36 7.90
CA LEU A 113 -0.37 10.00 7.48
C LEU A 113 0.76 9.40 6.65
N ALA A 114 1.38 10.18 5.76
CA ALA A 114 2.54 9.74 4.98
C ALA A 114 3.73 9.37 5.88
N ILE A 115 4.06 10.20 6.87
CA ILE A 115 5.13 9.94 7.84
C ILE A 115 4.82 8.68 8.67
N GLY A 116 3.58 8.56 9.15
CA GLY A 116 3.13 7.39 9.91
C GLY A 116 3.27 6.09 9.12
N LEU A 117 2.80 6.08 7.88
CA LEU A 117 2.91 4.93 6.98
C LEU A 117 4.36 4.58 6.66
N LEU A 118 5.20 5.59 6.43
CA LEU A 118 6.64 5.39 6.21
C LEU A 118 7.31 4.74 7.42
N GLY A 119 7.01 5.21 8.64
CA GLY A 119 7.51 4.61 9.87
C GLY A 119 7.07 3.15 10.03
N LEU A 120 5.82 2.86 9.67
CA LEU A 120 5.25 1.51 9.72
C LEU A 120 5.92 0.57 8.70
N ALA A 121 6.16 1.04 7.48
CA ALA A 121 6.89 0.32 6.44
C ALA A 121 8.35 0.03 6.85
N LEU A 122 9.03 1.04 7.43
CA LEU A 122 10.40 0.89 7.94
C LEU A 122 10.48 -0.09 9.13
N ARG A 123 9.46 -0.15 9.99
CA ARG A 123 9.40 -1.15 11.06
C ARG A 123 9.27 -2.57 10.49
N ASN A 124 8.39 -2.77 9.51
CA ASN A 124 8.13 -4.11 8.97
C ASN A 124 9.32 -4.69 8.20
N THR A 125 10.06 -3.87 7.44
CA THR A 125 11.32 -4.29 6.80
C THR A 125 12.38 -4.75 7.81
N ARG A 126 12.44 -4.15 8.99
CA ARG A 126 13.39 -4.53 10.06
C ARG A 126 13.00 -5.84 10.74
N THR A 127 11.70 -6.09 10.95
CA THR A 127 11.20 -7.32 11.58
C THR A 127 11.45 -8.55 10.71
N GLY A 128 11.27 -8.45 9.39
CA GLY A 128 11.55 -9.55 8.45
C GLY A 128 13.03 -9.97 8.41
N ARG A 129 13.97 -9.02 8.59
CA ARG A 129 15.41 -9.33 8.64
C ARG A 129 15.83 -10.11 9.89
N ARG A 130 15.13 -9.94 11.02
CA ARG A 130 15.47 -10.63 12.29
C ARG A 130 15.22 -12.14 12.23
N GLN A 131 14.23 -12.61 11.47
CA GLN A 131 13.91 -14.04 11.38
C GLN A 131 14.94 -14.87 10.56
N LEU A 132 15.74 -14.23 9.71
CA LEU A 132 16.81 -14.88 8.94
C LEU A 132 18.14 -14.94 9.71
N GLY A 133 18.29 -14.15 10.77
CA GLY A 133 19.52 -14.08 11.58
C GLY A 133 19.63 -15.15 12.66
N SER A 134 18.52 -15.76 13.10
CA SER A 134 18.53 -16.78 14.17
C SER A 134 18.60 -18.23 13.67
N ARG A 135 18.83 -18.44 12.36
CA ARG A 135 19.01 -19.76 11.74
C ARG A 135 20.44 -19.99 11.23
N ARG A 136 21.41 -19.29 11.81
CA ARG A 136 22.84 -19.61 11.65
C ARG A 136 23.39 -20.13 12.97
#